data_AF-A0A5C3LQV1-F1
#
_entry.id   AF-A0A5C3LQV1-F1
#
_cell.length_a   1.000
_cell.length_b   1.000
_cell.length_c   1.000
_cell.angle_alpha   90.00
_cell.angle_beta   90.00
_cell.angle_gamma   90.00
#
_symmetry.space_group_name_H-M   'P 1'
#
loop_
_entity.id
_entity.type
_entity.pdbx_description
1 polymer ?
#
loop_
_entity_poly.entity_id
_entity_poly.type
_entity_poly.pdbx_seq_one_letter_code
_entity_poly.pdbx_strand_id
1 'polypeptide(L)'
;MNMLPFSFGPYLTGVQDPSVSHYATFDFGWSLIYPYDTGLEDVAVSGHCRFRIRGLPTPPGPCNPFSFDVISLGIMLQRWVRHIEDIVPDIGPFFDSMVDSDTTQSFITRQALLHFLDIRSRLSLSQLDSLVTGRFWDEGHSDGDGEEQVGSGDDGERRGADVWMNKQDIVYEDFDLRASPPLSVEQLDTD
;
A
#
# COMPACT_ATOMS: atom_id res chain seq x y z
N MET A 1 -24.93 -0.93 28.05
CA MET A 1 -23.64 -0.61 27.42
C MET A 1 -23.91 -0.58 25.92
N ASN A 2 -24.14 0.61 25.37
CA ASN A 2 -24.51 0.78 23.96
C ASN A 2 -23.23 0.81 23.14
N MET A 3 -22.94 -0.28 22.43
CA MET A 3 -21.97 -0.24 21.34
C MET A 3 -22.58 0.57 20.21
N LEU A 4 -22.02 1.75 19.94
CA LEU A 4 -22.29 2.44 18.69
C LEU A 4 -21.78 1.56 17.55
N PRO A 5 -22.59 1.25 16.54
CA PRO A 5 -22.08 0.63 15.33
C PRO A 5 -21.11 1.64 14.69
N PHE A 6 -19.87 1.22 14.46
CA PHE A 6 -18.96 1.92 13.55
C PHE A 6 -19.61 1.92 12.16
N SER A 7 -20.37 2.96 11.87
CA SER A 7 -20.81 3.28 10.52
C SER A 7 -19.56 3.78 9.79
N PHE A 8 -19.04 2.96 8.87
CA PHE A 8 -18.22 3.47 7.78
C PHE A 8 -19.09 4.48 7.05
N GLY A 9 -18.84 5.78 7.26
CA GLY A 9 -19.50 6.83 6.51
C GLY A 9 -19.28 6.64 5.00
N PRO A 10 -20.17 7.15 4.15
CA PRO A 10 -20.01 7.05 2.70
C PRO A 10 -18.67 7.66 2.32
N TYR A 11 -17.77 6.82 1.80
CA TYR A 11 -16.44 7.22 1.38
C TYR A 11 -16.57 8.37 0.37
N LEU A 12 -15.92 9.50 0.70
CA LEU A 12 -15.95 10.73 -0.09
C LEU A 12 -15.50 10.43 -1.51
N THR A 13 -16.40 10.60 -2.48
CA THR A 13 -16.06 10.74 -3.89
C THR A 13 -15.42 12.11 -4.06
N GLY A 14 -14.11 12.18 -4.29
CA GLY A 14 -13.46 13.46 -4.56
C GLY A 14 -11.95 13.42 -4.44
N VAL A 15 -11.29 14.10 -5.39
CA VAL A 15 -9.89 14.49 -5.31
C VAL A 15 -9.70 15.28 -4.01
N GLN A 16 -8.87 14.76 -3.13
CA GLN A 16 -8.48 15.46 -1.91
C GLN A 16 -7.66 16.71 -2.27
N ASP A 17 -8.01 17.87 -1.70
CA ASP A 17 -7.25 19.11 -1.89
C ASP A 17 -5.84 18.95 -1.30
N PRO A 18 -4.78 18.96 -2.12
CA PRO A 18 -3.41 18.74 -1.66
C PRO A 18 -2.93 19.79 -0.65
N SER A 19 -3.56 20.96 -0.57
CA SER A 19 -3.19 22.02 0.37
C SER A 19 -3.65 21.75 1.81
N VAL A 20 -4.59 20.82 1.99
CA VAL A 20 -5.11 20.44 3.31
C VAL A 20 -4.89 18.96 3.63
N SER A 21 -4.67 18.14 2.60
CA SER A 21 -4.45 16.71 2.77
C SER A 21 -3.01 16.37 3.13
N HIS A 22 -2.88 15.63 4.24
CA HIS A 22 -1.62 15.16 4.75
C HIS A 22 -1.60 13.64 4.71
N TYR A 23 -0.48 13.07 4.25
CA TYR A 23 -0.24 11.64 4.24
C TYR A 23 0.82 11.31 5.27
N ALA A 24 0.59 10.23 6.03
CA ALA A 24 1.54 9.73 7.01
C ALA A 24 1.61 8.20 6.94
N THR A 25 2.82 7.68 7.09
CA THR A 25 3.03 6.24 7.35
C THR A 25 2.82 6.00 8.84
N PHE A 26 2.06 4.97 9.18
CA PHE A 26 1.77 4.56 10.55
C PHE A 26 1.85 3.04 10.69
N ASP A 27 1.66 2.54 11.92
CA ASP A 27 1.73 1.11 12.26
C ASP A 27 3.14 0.50 12.15
N PHE A 28 4.08 1.04 12.94
CA PHE A 28 5.47 0.59 12.99
C PHE A 28 5.68 -0.65 13.89
N GLY A 29 4.62 -1.37 14.30
CA GLY A 29 4.72 -2.52 15.21
C GLY A 29 5.54 -3.69 14.64
N TRP A 30 5.71 -3.71 13.32
CA TRP A 30 6.53 -4.66 12.57
C TRP A 30 7.73 -4.01 11.88
N SER A 31 8.14 -2.80 12.28
CA SER A 31 9.30 -2.16 11.66
C SER A 31 10.62 -2.65 12.25
N LEU A 32 11.68 -2.62 11.43
CA LEU A 32 13.05 -2.91 11.85
C LEU A 32 13.88 -1.63 11.78
N ILE A 33 14.81 -1.48 12.73
CA ILE A 33 15.78 -0.40 12.77
C ILE A 33 17.16 -1.03 12.54
N TYR A 34 17.91 -0.45 11.60
CA TYR A 34 19.25 -0.88 11.25
C TYR A 34 20.29 0.20 11.56
N PRO A 35 21.56 -0.17 11.82
CA PRO A 35 22.67 0.79 11.83
C PRO A 35 22.76 1.59 10.52
N TYR A 36 23.21 2.84 10.61
CA TYR A 36 23.23 3.77 9.48
C TYR A 36 24.12 3.31 8.30
N ASP A 37 25.17 2.55 8.60
CA ASP A 37 26.13 2.01 7.64
C ASP A 37 25.70 0.67 7.03
N THR A 38 24.49 0.20 7.33
CA THR A 38 23.97 -1.06 6.79
C THR A 38 23.79 -0.99 5.28
N GLY A 39 24.48 -1.86 4.55
CA GLY A 39 24.24 -2.07 3.12
C GLY A 39 22.84 -2.65 2.88
N LEU A 40 21.93 -1.86 2.31
CA LEU A 40 20.52 -2.25 2.15
C LEU A 40 20.33 -3.52 1.31
N GLU A 41 21.19 -3.74 0.32
CA GLU A 41 21.16 -4.89 -0.60
C GLU A 41 21.50 -6.21 0.11
N ASP A 42 22.34 -6.14 1.16
CA ASP A 42 22.90 -7.31 1.84
C ASP A 42 22.05 -7.77 3.03
N VAL A 43 20.99 -7.04 3.37
CA VAL A 43 20.13 -7.37 4.50
C VAL A 43 19.24 -8.56 4.17
N ALA A 44 19.24 -9.54 5.06
CA ALA A 44 18.43 -10.74 4.95
C ALA A 44 17.78 -11.07 6.30
N VAL A 45 16.46 -11.26 6.31
CA VAL A 45 15.68 -11.58 7.51
C VAL A 45 14.80 -12.81 7.30
N SER A 46 14.63 -13.60 8.38
CA SER A 46 13.79 -14.80 8.38
C SER A 46 12.48 -14.53 9.12
N GLY A 47 11.35 -14.89 8.50
CA GLY A 47 10.03 -14.81 9.13
C GLY A 47 9.42 -13.41 9.26
N HIS A 48 10.14 -12.37 8.84
CA HIS A 48 9.67 -10.99 8.91
C HIS A 48 8.86 -10.55 7.67
N CYS A 49 9.27 -10.98 6.47
CA CYS A 49 8.51 -10.68 5.25
C CYS A 49 7.25 -11.54 5.16
N ARG A 50 6.10 -10.94 5.48
CA ARG A 50 4.79 -11.62 5.52
C ARG A 50 4.11 -11.68 4.15
N PHE A 51 4.77 -12.30 3.16
CA PHE A 51 4.27 -12.44 1.78
C PHE A 51 2.84 -12.99 1.69
N ARG A 52 2.47 -13.96 2.54
CA ARG A 52 1.13 -14.56 2.55
C ARG A 52 0.00 -13.57 2.85
N ILE A 53 0.24 -12.61 3.75
CA ILE A 53 -0.76 -11.58 4.08
C ILE A 53 -0.99 -10.65 2.88
N ARG A 54 -0.02 -10.58 1.97
CA ARG A 54 -0.09 -9.81 0.73
C ARG A 54 -0.58 -10.64 -0.47
N GLY A 55 -1.04 -11.87 -0.25
CA GLY A 55 -1.50 -12.75 -1.33
C GLY A 55 -0.37 -13.34 -2.20
N LEU A 56 0.89 -13.18 -1.80
CA LEU A 56 2.05 -13.69 -2.53
C LEU A 56 2.57 -15.02 -1.95
N PRO A 57 3.11 -15.92 -2.80
CA PRO A 57 3.84 -17.08 -2.32
C PRO A 57 5.05 -16.62 -1.51
N THR A 58 5.35 -17.33 -0.41
CA THR A 58 6.55 -17.05 0.38
C THR A 58 7.75 -17.67 -0.32
N PRO A 59 8.76 -16.86 -0.72
CA PRO A 59 9.98 -17.40 -1.30
C PRO A 59 10.73 -18.25 -0.26
N PRO A 60 11.47 -19.29 -0.69
CA PRO A 60 12.28 -20.08 0.22
C PRO A 60 13.45 -19.27 0.77
N GLY A 61 13.67 -19.34 2.08
CA GLY A 61 14.83 -18.73 2.74
C GLY A 61 14.59 -17.30 3.24
N PRO A 62 15.68 -16.62 3.68
CA PRO A 62 15.64 -15.23 4.09
C PRO A 62 15.22 -14.30 2.94
N CYS A 63 14.60 -13.19 3.29
CA CYS A 63 14.20 -12.14 2.36
C CYS A 63 14.91 -10.83 2.68
N ASN A 64 15.07 -9.97 1.68
CA ASN A 64 15.44 -8.58 1.89
C ASN A 64 14.19 -7.78 2.33
N PRO A 65 14.18 -7.16 3.53
CA PRO A 65 13.02 -6.45 4.04
C PRO A 65 12.74 -5.16 3.26
N PHE A 66 13.76 -4.50 2.71
CA PHE A 66 13.58 -3.29 1.92
C PHE A 66 12.93 -3.59 0.57
N SER A 67 13.36 -4.67 -0.11
CA SER A 67 12.69 -5.14 -1.33
C SER A 67 11.25 -5.56 -1.04
N PHE A 68 11.00 -6.21 0.10
CA PHE A 68 9.64 -6.58 0.52
C PHE A 68 8.73 -5.37 0.74
N ASP A 69 9.24 -4.27 1.28
CA ASP A 69 8.49 -3.02 1.43
C ASP A 69 8.08 -2.43 0.07
N VAL A 70 8.97 -2.48 -0.92
CA VAL A 70 8.68 -2.02 -2.29
C VAL A 70 7.60 -2.88 -2.94
N ILE A 71 7.70 -4.21 -2.82
CA ILE A 71 6.67 -5.14 -3.30
C ILE A 71 5.32 -4.86 -2.61
N SER A 72 5.33 -4.68 -1.29
CA SER A 72 4.13 -4.38 -0.50
C SER A 72 3.49 -3.05 -0.93
N LEU A 73 4.31 -2.03 -1.19
CA LEU A 73 3.86 -0.75 -1.73
C LEU A 73 3.27 -0.92 -3.13
N GLY A 74 3.92 -1.69 -4.01
CA GLY A 74 3.42 -2.00 -5.34
C GLY A 74 2.03 -2.62 -5.31
N ILE A 75 1.80 -3.64 -4.46
CA ILE A 75 0.49 -4.28 -4.27
C ILE A 75 -0.56 -3.27 -3.78
N MET A 76 -0.20 -2.42 -2.82
CA MET A 76 -1.10 -1.37 -2.34
C MET A 76 -1.46 -0.38 -3.46
N LEU A 77 -0.48 0.07 -4.24
CA LEU A 77 -0.70 1.02 -5.33
C LEU A 77 -1.51 0.40 -6.46
N GLN A 78 -1.32 -0.88 -6.79
CA GLN A 78 -2.18 -1.57 -7.74
C GLN A 78 -3.64 -1.49 -7.30
N ARG A 79 -3.94 -1.86 -6.06
CA ARG A 79 -5.32 -1.83 -5.56
C ARG A 79 -5.90 -0.42 -5.52
N TRP A 80 -5.16 0.57 -5.02
CA TRP A 80 -5.72 1.88 -4.71
C TRP A 80 -5.56 2.92 -5.81
N VAL A 81 -4.66 2.72 -6.78
CA VAL A 81 -4.30 3.76 -7.76
C VAL A 81 -4.41 3.25 -9.20
N ARG A 82 -4.27 1.95 -9.49
CA ARG A 82 -4.29 1.45 -10.88
C ARG A 82 -5.57 1.77 -11.66
N HIS A 83 -6.66 2.08 -10.96
CA HIS A 83 -7.90 2.52 -11.58
C HIS A 83 -7.80 3.80 -12.44
N ILE A 84 -6.70 4.56 -12.36
CA ILE A 84 -6.40 5.71 -13.24
C ILE A 84 -5.49 5.35 -14.43
N GLU A 85 -5.28 4.06 -14.74
CA GLU A 85 -4.42 3.60 -15.85
C GLU A 85 -4.99 4.00 -17.22
N ASP A 86 -6.31 4.17 -17.33
CA ASP A 86 -6.96 4.73 -18.51
C ASP A 86 -6.58 6.20 -18.78
N ILE A 87 -6.33 6.97 -17.72
CA ILE A 87 -5.86 8.35 -17.77
C ILE A 87 -4.33 8.40 -17.93
N VAL A 88 -3.60 7.58 -17.17
CA VAL A 88 -2.13 7.52 -17.15
C VAL A 88 -1.66 6.09 -17.46
N PRO A 89 -1.54 5.71 -18.74
CA PRO A 89 -1.25 4.33 -19.15
C PRO A 89 0.04 3.73 -18.56
N ASP A 90 1.01 4.58 -18.21
CA ASP A 90 2.31 4.12 -17.71
C ASP A 90 2.25 3.59 -16.25
N ILE A 91 1.21 3.91 -15.47
CA ILE A 91 1.17 3.51 -14.06
C ILE A 91 0.95 2.00 -13.88
N GLY A 92 0.20 1.35 -14.78
CA GLY A 92 -0.08 -0.08 -14.71
C GLY A 92 1.21 -0.88 -14.84
N PRO A 93 1.94 -0.76 -15.96
CA PRO A 93 3.25 -1.38 -16.14
C PRO A 93 4.26 -1.01 -15.04
N PHE A 94 4.22 0.22 -14.55
CA PHE A 94 5.06 0.63 -13.42
C PHE A 94 4.74 -0.18 -12.15
N PHE A 95 3.47 -0.29 -11.76
CA PHE A 95 3.11 -1.08 -10.59
C PHE A 95 3.36 -2.58 -10.77
N ASP A 96 3.20 -3.10 -11.99
CA ASP A 96 3.57 -4.48 -12.32
C ASP A 96 5.07 -4.72 -12.09
N SER A 97 5.93 -3.78 -12.52
CA SER A 97 7.38 -3.88 -12.30
C SER A 97 7.79 -3.76 -10.82
N MET A 98 6.97 -3.17 -9.96
CA MET A 98 7.23 -3.13 -8.51
C MET A 98 6.94 -4.46 -7.81
N VAL A 99 6.01 -5.25 -8.33
CA VAL A 99 5.57 -6.51 -7.72
C VAL A 99 6.19 -7.75 -8.36
N ASP A 100 7.12 -7.56 -9.30
CA ASP A 100 7.76 -8.67 -9.99
C ASP A 100 8.39 -9.63 -8.96
N SER A 101 8.03 -10.90 -9.11
CA SER A 101 8.45 -12.00 -8.27
C SER A 101 9.95 -12.30 -8.36
N ASP A 102 10.63 -11.81 -9.40
CA ASP A 102 12.09 -11.86 -9.47
C ASP A 102 12.70 -10.84 -8.50
N THR A 103 12.91 -11.26 -7.26
CA THR A 103 13.52 -10.46 -6.19
C THR A 103 14.92 -9.92 -6.53
N THR A 104 15.59 -10.48 -7.56
CA THR A 104 16.90 -9.98 -8.02
C THR A 104 16.79 -8.76 -8.94
N GLN A 105 15.59 -8.49 -9.45
CA GLN A 105 15.25 -7.35 -10.31
C GLN A 105 14.27 -6.39 -9.65
N SER A 106 13.83 -6.68 -8.42
CA SER A 106 12.95 -5.79 -7.68
C SER A 106 13.60 -4.43 -7.49
N PHE A 107 12.82 -3.37 -7.68
CA PHE A 107 13.29 -2.02 -7.42
C PHE A 107 13.76 -1.87 -5.97
N ILE A 108 14.86 -1.15 -5.77
CA ILE A 108 15.06 -0.43 -4.51
C ILE A 108 14.16 0.81 -4.50
N THR A 109 13.75 1.27 -3.31
CA THR A 109 12.81 2.40 -3.15
C THR A 109 13.19 3.63 -3.96
N ARG A 110 14.50 3.93 -4.05
CA ARG A 110 15.00 5.06 -4.84
C ARG A 110 14.71 4.91 -6.32
N GLN A 111 14.84 3.71 -6.89
CA GLN A 111 14.55 3.47 -8.31
C GLN A 111 13.05 3.61 -8.57
N ALA A 112 12.20 3.05 -7.71
CA ALA A 112 10.75 3.21 -7.81
C ALA A 112 10.34 4.68 -7.77
N LEU A 113 10.92 5.48 -6.87
CA LEU A 113 10.67 6.92 -6.79
C LEU A 113 11.12 7.65 -8.06
N LEU A 114 12.30 7.36 -8.59
CA LEU A 114 12.80 7.99 -9.81
C LEU A 114 11.92 7.67 -11.02
N HIS A 115 11.46 6.42 -11.15
CA HIS A 115 10.57 6.02 -12.22
C HIS A 115 9.20 6.70 -12.09
N PHE A 116 8.66 6.80 -10.87
CA PHE A 116 7.43 7.56 -10.62
C PHE A 116 7.56 9.05 -11.00
N LEU A 117 8.69 9.68 -10.64
CA LEU A 117 8.96 11.07 -11.01
C LEU A 117 9.10 11.26 -12.52
N ASP A 118 9.69 10.30 -13.22
CA ASP A 118 9.75 10.29 -14.69
C ASP A 118 8.34 10.26 -15.29
N ILE A 119 7.49 9.31 -14.88
CA ILE A 119 6.08 9.22 -15.31
C ILE A 119 5.37 10.55 -15.07
N ARG A 120 5.49 11.10 -13.85
CA ARG A 120 4.89 12.39 -13.49
C ARG A 120 5.35 13.53 -14.39
N SER A 121 6.64 13.57 -14.75
CA SER A 121 7.20 14.63 -15.58
C SER A 121 6.67 14.64 -17.02
N ARG A 122 6.14 13.51 -17.48
CA ARG A 122 5.61 13.30 -18.84
C ARG A 122 4.09 13.46 -18.93
N LEU A 123 3.41 13.73 -17.80
CA LEU A 123 1.96 13.94 -17.78
C LEU A 123 1.58 15.20 -18.54
N SER A 124 0.59 15.06 -19.42
CA SER A 124 -0.01 16.20 -20.11
C SER A 124 -0.97 16.96 -19.20
N LEU A 125 -1.28 18.21 -19.56
CA LEU A 125 -2.30 18.99 -18.86
C LEU A 125 -3.67 18.29 -18.90
N SER A 126 -4.03 17.65 -20.01
CA SER A 126 -5.33 16.94 -20.11
C SER A 126 -5.41 15.74 -19.16
N GLN A 127 -4.30 15.04 -18.92
CA GLN A 127 -4.25 13.95 -17.95
C GLN A 127 -4.35 14.47 -16.52
N LEU A 128 -3.70 15.60 -16.22
CA LEU A 128 -3.77 16.25 -14.91
C LEU A 128 -5.16 16.80 -14.59
N ASP A 129 -5.89 17.26 -15.61
CA ASP A 129 -7.24 17.81 -15.48
C ASP A 129 -8.35 16.74 -15.62
N SER A 130 -7.98 15.47 -15.84
CA SER A 130 -8.95 14.38 -16.02
C SER A 130 -9.69 14.06 -14.72
N LEU A 131 -11.00 13.81 -14.86
CA LEU A 131 -11.81 13.36 -13.74
C LEU A 131 -11.49 11.90 -13.41
N VAL A 132 -11.09 11.66 -12.16
CA VAL A 132 -10.93 10.30 -11.63
C VAL A 132 -12.27 9.79 -11.13
N THR A 133 -12.79 8.74 -11.76
CA THR A 133 -14.11 8.14 -11.45
C THR A 133 -14.01 6.82 -10.69
N GLY A 134 -12.90 6.09 -10.86
CA GLY A 134 -12.64 4.85 -10.13
C GLY A 134 -12.30 5.08 -8.66
N ARG A 135 -12.49 4.04 -7.84
CA ARG A 135 -12.14 4.05 -6.40
C ARG A 135 -11.00 3.11 -6.04
N PHE A 136 -11.05 1.92 -6.62
CA PHE A 136 -10.02 0.91 -6.49
C PHE A 136 -10.04 0.05 -7.75
N TRP A 137 -8.95 -0.67 -7.94
CA TRP A 137 -8.78 -1.66 -8.99
C TRP A 137 -9.03 -3.05 -8.42
N ASP A 138 -9.86 -3.84 -9.10
CA ASP A 138 -10.09 -5.24 -8.78
C ASP A 138 -10.05 -6.09 -10.06
N GLU A 139 -9.08 -7.00 -10.14
CA GLU A 139 -8.90 -7.99 -11.22
C GLU A 139 -9.23 -7.50 -12.67
N GLY A 140 -8.74 -6.32 -13.07
CA GLY A 140 -8.96 -5.80 -14.43
C GLY A 140 -10.12 -4.82 -14.58
N HIS A 141 -10.85 -4.54 -13.50
CA HIS A 141 -11.98 -3.62 -13.49
C HIS A 141 -11.76 -2.50 -12.48
N SER A 142 -11.98 -1.26 -12.93
CA SER A 142 -12.08 -0.10 -12.06
C SER A 142 -13.51 -0.03 -11.53
N ASP A 143 -13.70 -0.08 -10.21
CA ASP A 143 -15.03 0.06 -9.61
C ASP A 143 -15.49 1.53 -9.71
N GLY A 144 -16.26 1.81 -10.77
CA GLY A 144 -16.93 3.08 -11.04
C GLY A 144 -18.45 2.87 -11.17
N ASP A 145 -19.19 3.60 -10.33
CA ASP A 145 -20.64 3.86 -10.39
C ASP A 145 -21.62 2.68 -10.30
N GLY A 146 -22.09 2.42 -9.08
CA GLY A 146 -23.49 2.65 -8.67
C GLY A 146 -24.69 2.26 -9.56
N GLU A 147 -24.58 1.39 -10.56
CA GLU A 147 -25.75 0.79 -11.19
C GLU A 147 -26.20 -0.46 -10.44
N GLU A 148 -27.40 -0.37 -9.87
CA GLU A 148 -28.18 -1.47 -9.32
C GLU A 148 -28.39 -2.54 -10.42
N GLN A 149 -27.51 -3.54 -10.49
CA GLN A 149 -27.75 -4.72 -11.32
C GLN A 149 -28.82 -5.59 -10.66
N VAL A 150 -30.05 -5.47 -11.19
CA VAL A 150 -31.11 -6.46 -11.03
C VAL A 150 -30.59 -7.80 -11.55
N GLY A 151 -30.59 -8.79 -10.67
CA GLY A 151 -29.89 -10.05 -10.88
C GLY A 151 -30.41 -10.92 -12.03
N SER A 152 -29.54 -11.82 -12.47
CA SER A 152 -29.93 -13.12 -13.00
C SER A 152 -28.87 -14.12 -12.58
N GLY A 153 -29.28 -15.15 -11.85
CA GLY A 153 -28.39 -16.19 -11.34
C GLY A 153 -27.78 -17.02 -12.47
N ASP A 154 -26.53 -17.42 -12.26
CA ASP A 154 -26.01 -18.67 -12.81
C ASP A 154 -24.91 -19.21 -11.89
N ASP A 155 -25.05 -20.48 -11.55
CA ASP A 155 -24.24 -21.20 -10.56
C ASP A 155 -22.98 -21.74 -11.24
N GLY A 156 -21.93 -20.92 -11.27
CA GLY A 156 -20.63 -21.26 -11.86
C GLY A 156 -19.48 -21.14 -10.86
N GLU A 157 -19.17 -22.23 -10.17
CA GLU A 157 -17.87 -22.60 -9.60
C GLU A 157 -16.91 -21.46 -9.19
N ARG A 158 -17.19 -20.81 -8.05
CA ARG A 158 -16.23 -19.95 -7.33
C ARG A 158 -15.13 -20.79 -6.69
N ARG A 159 -13.99 -20.89 -7.37
CA ARG A 159 -12.71 -21.31 -6.77
C ARG A 159 -11.66 -20.22 -6.97
N GLY A 160 -11.42 -19.45 -5.92
CA GLY A 160 -10.28 -18.54 -5.82
C GLY A 160 -10.57 -17.33 -4.93
N ALA A 161 -9.76 -17.16 -3.89
CA ALA A 161 -9.60 -15.93 -3.09
C ALA A 161 -10.64 -15.54 -2.02
N ASP A 162 -11.60 -16.39 -1.65
CA ASP A 162 -12.31 -16.24 -0.36
C ASP A 162 -11.46 -16.79 0.80
N VAL A 163 -10.28 -16.20 1.02
CA VAL A 163 -9.56 -16.38 2.28
C VAL A 163 -8.97 -15.03 2.69
N TRP A 164 -9.58 -14.44 3.73
CA TRP A 164 -9.01 -13.60 4.79
C TRP A 164 -9.74 -12.27 5.05
N MET A 165 -10.71 -12.34 5.97
CA MET A 165 -10.63 -11.67 7.28
C MET A 165 -11.39 -12.54 8.29
N ASN A 166 -10.71 -13.51 8.89
CA ASN A 166 -11.26 -14.21 10.06
C ASN A 166 -10.97 -13.35 11.30
N LYS A 167 -12.03 -12.83 11.92
CA LYS A 167 -12.03 -11.82 13.00
C LYS A 167 -11.50 -12.29 14.36
N GLN A 168 -10.80 -13.42 14.47
CA GLN A 168 -10.58 -14.07 15.78
C GLN A 168 -9.17 -13.95 16.39
N ASP A 169 -8.17 -13.37 15.71
CA ASP A 169 -6.79 -13.36 16.25
C ASP A 169 -6.22 -11.98 16.63
N ILE A 170 -7.06 -10.96 16.83
CA ILE A 170 -6.59 -9.66 17.36
C ILE A 170 -6.99 -9.54 18.83
N VAL A 171 -6.11 -10.04 19.70
CA VAL A 171 -6.12 -9.70 21.13
C VAL A 171 -5.43 -8.36 21.28
N TYR A 172 -6.19 -7.29 21.53
CA TYR A 172 -5.64 -6.01 21.98
C TYR A 172 -5.40 -6.11 23.49
N GLU A 173 -4.14 -6.17 23.90
CA GLU A 173 -3.75 -5.83 25.27
C GLU A 173 -3.62 -4.30 25.34
N ASP A 174 -4.34 -3.67 26.28
CA ASP A 174 -4.34 -2.24 26.54
C ASP A 174 -2.92 -1.74 26.87
N PHE A 175 -2.36 -0.88 26.01
CA PHE A 175 -1.13 -0.15 26.30
C PHE A 175 -1.47 1.31 26.68
N ASP A 176 -1.26 1.64 27.95
CA ASP A 176 -1.41 2.99 28.50
C ASP A 176 -0.28 3.90 27.99
N LEU A 177 -0.63 4.89 27.17
CA LEU A 177 0.30 5.84 26.54
C LEU A 177 0.67 7.05 27.43
N ARG A 178 0.47 6.99 28.74
CA ARG A 178 0.87 8.08 29.65
C ARG A 178 2.22 7.83 30.33
N ALA A 179 3.31 7.90 29.57
CA ALA A 179 4.60 8.37 30.09
C ALA A 179 5.62 8.52 28.97
N SER A 180 5.78 9.74 28.44
CA SER A 180 7.10 10.31 28.13
C SER A 180 6.94 11.81 27.79
N PRO A 181 7.67 12.71 28.46
CA PRO A 181 7.65 14.14 28.13
C PRO A 181 8.45 14.43 26.85
N PRO A 182 8.14 15.53 26.13
CA PRO A 182 8.84 15.88 24.91
C PRO A 182 10.28 16.35 25.20
N LEU A 183 11.23 15.84 24.40
CA LEU A 183 12.62 16.30 24.38
C LEU A 183 12.68 17.72 23.77
N SER A 184 13.31 18.64 24.50
CA SER A 184 13.54 20.02 24.08
C SER A 184 14.71 20.14 23.09
N VAL A 185 14.54 21.05 22.13
CA VAL A 185 15.48 21.39 21.05
C VAL A 185 16.66 22.21 21.60
N GLU A 186 17.61 21.56 22.27
CA GLU A 186 18.94 22.12 22.57
C GLU A 186 19.94 20.97 22.80
N GLN A 187 20.30 20.23 21.74
CA GLN A 187 21.53 19.41 21.70
C GLN A 187 22.11 19.37 20.26
N LEU A 188 22.14 20.53 19.61
CA LEU A 188 23.04 20.81 18.48
C LEU A 188 24.09 21.76 19.02
N ASP A 189 25.16 21.19 19.56
CA ASP A 189 26.53 21.75 19.67
C ASP A 189 27.28 21.00 20.79
N THR A 190 28.11 20.03 20.41
CA THR A 190 29.54 19.90 20.80
C THR A 190 30.10 18.57 20.28
N ASP A 191 31.11 18.72 19.42
CA ASP A 191 32.21 17.81 19.00
C ASP A 191 31.95 16.35 18.59
#